data_AF-A0A0C1VNY2-F1
#
_entry.id   AF-A0A0C1VNY2-F1
#
_cell.length_a   1.000
_cell.length_b   1.000
_cell.length_c   1.000
_cell.angle_alpha   90.00
_cell.angle_beta   90.00
_cell.angle_gamma   90.00
#
_symmetry.space_group_name_H-M   'P 1'
#
loop_
_entity.id
_entity.type
_entity.pdbx_description
1 polymer ?
#
loop_
_entity_poly.entity_id
_entity_poly.type
_entity_poly.pdbx_seq_one_letter_code
_entity_poly.pdbx_strand_id
1 'polypeptide(L)'
;MNAFNKAYQYADPNLTLVGWMGFVGFPIYYVVWAFMFPQPYENLPLRVLCSILFFGIIYRNRVPFEWRRFLPAYYQVAITLCLPCFFFYMLLMNNWSNVWVMSFMSAIFLHILLVHITWVMFAQTFVGIGLATFFAWITQGFHLELTMDWMHVPIFL
;
A
#
# COMPACT_ATOMS: atom_id res chain seq x y z
N MET A 1 23.11 -11.67 6.76
CA MET A 1 21.87 -11.58 5.95
C MET A 1 21.27 -10.19 6.13
N ASN A 2 21.05 -9.44 5.02
CA ASN A 2 20.48 -8.10 5.06
C ASN A 2 19.04 -8.09 5.60
N ALA A 3 18.63 -7.00 6.25
CA ALA A 3 17.29 -6.85 6.84
C ALA A 3 16.15 -7.10 5.83
N PHE A 4 16.31 -6.65 4.58
CA PHE A 4 15.33 -6.89 3.51
C PHE A 4 15.14 -8.37 3.19
N ASN A 5 16.21 -9.17 3.24
CA ASN A 5 16.12 -10.60 2.99
C ASN A 5 15.39 -11.31 4.13
N LYS A 6 15.60 -10.86 5.38
CA LYS A 6 14.86 -11.39 6.53
C LYS A 6 13.37 -11.08 6.44
N ALA A 7 12.99 -9.82 6.16
CA ALA A 7 11.59 -9.44 5.99
C ALA A 7 10.90 -10.26 4.89
N TYR A 8 11.56 -10.45 3.75
CA TYR A 8 11.04 -11.28 2.67
C TYR A 8 10.88 -12.75 3.08
N GLN A 9 11.86 -13.34 3.77
CA GLN A 9 11.79 -14.75 4.21
C GLN A 9 10.68 -15.00 5.22
N TYR A 10 10.42 -14.08 6.15
CA TYR A 10 9.31 -14.22 7.09
C TYR A 10 7.94 -14.17 6.41
N ALA A 11 7.83 -13.36 5.35
CA ALA A 11 6.59 -13.19 4.62
C ALA A 11 6.34 -14.28 3.57
N ASP A 12 7.39 -14.93 3.06
CA ASP A 12 7.33 -15.92 1.97
C ASP A 12 6.24 -17.00 2.11
N PRO A 13 6.00 -17.64 3.28
CA PRO A 13 4.95 -18.66 3.40
C PRO A 13 3.54 -18.10 3.11
N ASN A 14 3.27 -16.84 3.45
CA ASN A 14 1.95 -16.22 3.27
C ASN A 14 1.88 -15.32 2.02
N LEU A 15 3.02 -15.04 1.39
CA LEU A 15 3.16 -14.05 0.32
C LEU A 15 2.33 -14.37 -0.91
N THR A 16 2.09 -15.66 -1.19
CA THR A 16 1.26 -16.07 -2.34
C THR A 16 -0.20 -15.70 -2.10
N LEU A 17 -0.70 -15.93 -0.88
CA LEU A 17 -2.08 -15.59 -0.50
C LEU A 17 -2.26 -14.07 -0.51
N VAL A 18 -1.33 -13.35 0.11
CA VAL A 18 -1.31 -11.88 0.12
C VAL A 18 -1.20 -11.32 -1.29
N GLY A 19 -0.39 -11.94 -2.14
CA GLY A 19 -0.27 -11.62 -3.57
C GLY A 19 -1.61 -11.67 -4.29
N TRP A 20 -2.35 -12.77 -4.12
CA TRP A 20 -3.69 -12.91 -4.71
C TRP A 20 -4.70 -11.93 -4.13
N MET A 21 -4.68 -11.72 -2.81
CA MET A 21 -5.54 -10.74 -2.15
C MET A 21 -5.30 -9.34 -2.69
N GLY A 22 -4.05 -8.93 -2.90
CA GLY A 22 -3.75 -7.64 -3.53
C GLY A 22 -4.18 -7.60 -5.00
N PHE A 23 -3.73 -8.57 -5.80
CA PHE A 23 -3.97 -8.63 -7.25
C PHE A 23 -5.47 -8.52 -7.60
N VAL A 24 -6.32 -9.30 -6.91
CA VAL A 24 -7.77 -9.31 -7.11
C VAL A 24 -8.46 -8.22 -6.29
N GLY A 25 -7.93 -7.91 -5.11
CA GLY A 25 -8.49 -6.93 -4.19
C GLY A 25 -8.58 -5.55 -4.81
N PHE A 26 -7.50 -5.00 -5.38
CA PHE A 26 -7.52 -3.64 -5.94
C PHE A 26 -8.60 -3.39 -7.01
N PRO A 27 -8.77 -4.29 -8.02
CA PRO A 27 -9.88 -4.20 -8.96
C PRO A 27 -11.26 -4.31 -8.32
N ILE A 28 -11.47 -5.25 -7.40
CA ILE A 28 -12.78 -5.39 -6.70
C ILE A 28 -13.07 -4.14 -5.88
N TYR A 29 -12.08 -3.64 -5.17
CA TYR A 29 -12.17 -2.41 -4.40
C TYR A 29 -12.59 -1.25 -5.32
N TYR A 30 -12.17 -1.22 -6.59
CA TYR A 30 -12.59 -0.16 -7.51
C TYR A 30 -14.07 -0.29 -7.81
N VAL A 31 -14.54 -1.50 -8.12
CA VAL A 31 -15.96 -1.74 -8.40
C VAL A 31 -16.84 -1.34 -7.23
N VAL A 32 -16.45 -1.70 -6.00
CA VAL A 32 -17.20 -1.36 -4.78
C VAL A 32 -17.26 0.16 -4.58
N TRP A 33 -16.11 0.85 -4.61
CA TRP A 33 -16.04 2.28 -4.29
C TRP A 33 -16.43 3.20 -5.45
N ALA A 34 -16.46 2.70 -6.69
CA ALA A 34 -16.93 3.47 -7.85
C ALA A 34 -18.44 3.32 -8.09
N PHE A 35 -19.01 2.13 -7.83
CA PHE A 35 -20.41 1.84 -8.20
C PHE A 35 -21.35 1.59 -7.02
N MET A 36 -20.87 0.99 -5.91
CA MET A 36 -21.74 0.66 -4.78
C MET A 36 -21.75 1.76 -3.71
N PHE A 37 -20.58 2.28 -3.37
CA PHE A 37 -20.39 3.31 -2.34
C PHE A 37 -19.49 4.43 -2.90
N PRO A 38 -20.01 5.23 -3.86
CA PRO A 38 -19.24 6.22 -4.61
C PRO A 38 -18.48 7.16 -3.69
N GLN A 39 -17.15 7.14 -3.81
CA GLN A 39 -16.26 8.06 -3.10
C GLN A 39 -16.00 9.32 -3.96
N PRO A 40 -15.75 10.49 -3.34
CA PRO A 40 -15.48 11.75 -4.06
C PRO A 40 -14.30 11.66 -5.03
N TYR A 41 -13.28 10.88 -4.68
CA TYR A 41 -12.08 10.70 -5.49
C TYR A 41 -11.77 9.22 -5.70
N GLU A 42 -11.61 8.85 -6.97
CA GLU A 42 -11.25 7.50 -7.39
C GLU A 42 -10.17 7.49 -8.47
N ASN A 43 -9.23 6.53 -8.40
CA ASN A 43 -8.08 6.44 -9.30
C ASN A 43 -7.85 5.01 -9.80
N LEU A 44 -8.43 4.68 -10.96
CA LEU A 44 -8.30 3.36 -11.58
C LEU A 44 -6.84 3.05 -12.01
N PRO A 45 -6.09 3.94 -12.69
CA PRO A 45 -4.70 3.67 -13.07
C PRO A 45 -3.81 3.26 -11.89
N LEU A 46 -3.95 3.94 -10.75
CA LEU A 46 -3.18 3.64 -9.55
C LEU A 46 -3.49 2.23 -9.00
N ARG A 47 -4.77 1.83 -9.00
CA ARG A 47 -5.21 0.50 -8.56
C ARG A 47 -4.72 -0.60 -9.51
N VAL A 48 -4.72 -0.36 -10.81
CA VAL A 48 -4.17 -1.28 -11.81
C VAL A 48 -2.66 -1.44 -11.60
N LEU A 49 -1.94 -0.35 -11.34
CA LEU A 49 -0.51 -0.40 -11.00
C LEU A 49 -0.26 -1.25 -9.74
N CYS A 50 -1.04 -1.04 -8.67
CA CYS A 50 -0.93 -1.86 -7.46
C CYS A 50 -1.24 -3.33 -7.72
N SER A 51 -2.25 -3.63 -8.54
CA SER A 51 -2.58 -5.00 -8.94
C SER A 51 -1.41 -5.65 -9.69
N ILE A 52 -0.79 -4.95 -10.66
CA ILE A 52 0.38 -5.44 -11.40
C ILE A 52 1.57 -5.69 -10.45
N LEU A 53 1.80 -4.83 -9.46
CA LEU A 53 2.86 -5.03 -8.47
C LEU A 53 2.62 -6.30 -7.64
N PHE A 54 1.38 -6.56 -7.23
CA PHE A 54 1.04 -7.81 -6.54
C PHE A 54 1.11 -9.04 -7.46
N PHE A 55 0.79 -8.90 -8.74
CA PHE A 55 1.00 -9.97 -9.72
C PHE A 55 2.49 -10.36 -9.82
N GLY A 56 3.41 -9.40 -9.78
CA GLY A 56 4.85 -9.70 -9.73
C GLY A 56 5.25 -10.48 -8.47
N ILE A 57 4.60 -10.23 -7.33
CA ILE A 57 4.79 -11.01 -6.10
C ILE A 57 4.27 -12.44 -6.27
N ILE A 58 3.14 -12.65 -6.94
CA ILE A 58 2.62 -14.00 -7.25
C ILE A 58 3.61 -14.74 -8.16
N TYR A 59 4.14 -14.06 -9.19
CA TYR A 59 5.03 -14.65 -10.18
C TYR A 59 6.45 -14.94 -9.67
N ARG A 60 6.80 -14.52 -8.44
CA ARG A 60 8.16 -14.61 -7.86
C ARG A 60 8.83 -15.98 -7.97
N ASN A 61 8.06 -17.06 -7.88
CA ASN A 61 8.58 -18.44 -7.89
C ASN A 61 9.05 -18.90 -9.28
N ARG A 62 8.57 -18.26 -10.35
CA ARG A 62 8.94 -18.57 -11.74
C ARG A 62 10.04 -17.67 -12.29
N VAL A 63 10.62 -16.80 -11.45
CA VAL A 63 11.64 -15.85 -11.86
C VAL A 63 13.01 -16.56 -12.04
N PRO A 64 13.75 -16.27 -13.14
CA PRO A 64 15.08 -16.82 -13.41
C PRO A 64 16.07 -16.54 -12.28
N PHE A 65 17.07 -17.41 -12.11
CA PHE A 65 18.02 -17.35 -10.99
C PHE A 65 18.71 -15.98 -10.85
N GLU A 66 19.10 -15.35 -11.95
CA GLU A 66 19.78 -14.04 -11.98
C GLU A 66 18.94 -12.90 -11.40
N TRP A 67 17.61 -13.01 -11.49
CA TRP A 67 16.66 -11.99 -11.06
C TRP A 67 16.19 -12.19 -9.63
N ARG A 68 16.41 -13.37 -9.04
CA ARG A 68 16.00 -13.69 -7.66
C ARG A 68 16.65 -12.77 -6.62
N ARG A 69 17.84 -12.23 -6.89
CA ARG A 69 18.52 -11.26 -6.01
C ARG A 69 17.74 -9.95 -5.83
N PHE A 70 16.87 -9.60 -6.78
CA PHE A 70 16.08 -8.37 -6.73
C PHE A 70 14.71 -8.56 -6.07
N LEU A 71 14.24 -9.81 -5.88
CA LEU A 71 12.93 -10.09 -5.28
C LEU A 71 12.73 -9.45 -3.90
N PRO A 72 13.71 -9.46 -2.98
CA PRO A 72 13.54 -8.81 -1.69
C PRO A 72 13.35 -7.29 -1.83
N ALA A 73 14.11 -6.65 -2.71
CA ALA A 73 13.99 -5.20 -2.97
C ALA A 73 12.66 -4.86 -3.65
N TYR A 74 12.26 -5.65 -4.64
CA TYR A 74 10.96 -5.53 -5.31
C TYR A 74 9.81 -5.66 -4.32
N TYR A 75 9.88 -6.63 -3.42
CA TYR A 75 8.90 -6.80 -2.34
C TYR A 75 8.81 -5.57 -1.45
N GLN A 76 9.94 -4.99 -1.02
CA GLN A 76 9.93 -3.77 -0.22
C GLN A 76 9.25 -2.61 -0.97
N VAL A 77 9.54 -2.43 -2.25
CA VAL A 77 8.93 -1.38 -3.07
C VAL A 77 7.43 -1.62 -3.24
N ALA A 78 7.02 -2.83 -3.63
CA ALA A 78 5.63 -3.18 -3.85
C ALA A 78 4.78 -2.99 -2.58
N ILE A 79 5.27 -3.48 -1.44
CA ILE A 79 4.58 -3.31 -0.15
C ILE A 79 4.47 -1.83 0.23
N THR A 80 5.53 -1.03 0.05
CA THR A 80 5.51 0.41 0.36
C THR A 80 4.51 1.17 -0.50
N LEU A 81 4.51 0.91 -1.81
CA LEU A 81 3.64 1.62 -2.74
C LEU A 81 2.17 1.21 -2.55
N CYS A 82 1.90 -0.08 -2.33
CA CYS A 82 0.54 -0.57 -2.27
C CYS A 82 -0.11 -0.46 -0.88
N LEU A 83 0.66 -0.45 0.21
CA LEU A 83 0.10 -0.38 1.57
C LEU A 83 0.17 1.06 2.13
N PRO A 84 1.31 1.58 2.64
CA PRO A 84 1.31 2.91 3.23
C PRO A 84 1.07 4.02 2.20
N CYS A 85 1.60 3.92 0.97
CA CYS A 85 1.45 4.99 -0.01
C CYS A 85 0.03 5.07 -0.60
N PHE A 86 -0.48 3.98 -1.19
CA PHE A 86 -1.80 3.97 -1.82
C PHE A 86 -2.93 4.36 -0.86
N PHE A 87 -3.01 3.70 0.31
CA PHE A 87 -4.13 3.90 1.21
C PHE A 87 -4.10 5.28 1.86
N PHE A 88 -2.90 5.80 2.19
CA PHE A 88 -2.78 7.16 2.70
C PHE A 88 -3.08 8.21 1.63
N TYR A 89 -2.65 8.00 0.38
CA TYR A 89 -3.02 8.89 -0.73
C TYR A 89 -4.53 8.96 -0.92
N MET A 90 -5.21 7.80 -0.94
CA MET A 90 -6.66 7.76 -1.07
C MET A 90 -7.38 8.36 0.14
N LEU A 91 -6.83 8.24 1.35
CA LEU A 91 -7.33 8.91 2.56
C LEU A 91 -7.29 10.43 2.43
N LEU A 92 -6.15 10.98 1.99
CA LEU A 92 -5.98 12.42 1.79
C LEU A 92 -6.93 12.95 0.70
N MET A 93 -6.98 12.27 -0.45
CA MET A 93 -7.80 12.71 -1.59
C MET A 93 -9.31 12.58 -1.32
N ASN A 94 -9.72 11.75 -0.35
CA ASN A 94 -11.11 11.59 0.08
C ASN A 94 -11.40 12.25 1.43
N ASN A 95 -10.66 13.32 1.79
CA ASN A 95 -10.92 14.16 2.96
C ASN A 95 -11.16 13.37 4.26
N TRP A 96 -10.28 12.39 4.55
CA TRP A 96 -10.36 11.61 5.79
C TRP A 96 -11.68 10.85 5.99
N SER A 97 -12.35 10.45 4.90
CA SER A 97 -13.59 9.67 4.99
C SER A 97 -13.43 8.41 5.86
N ASN A 98 -14.48 8.06 6.61
CA ASN A 98 -14.47 6.90 7.52
C ASN A 98 -14.06 5.59 6.82
N VAL A 99 -14.49 5.40 5.57
CA VAL A 99 -14.13 4.24 4.76
C VAL A 99 -12.61 4.15 4.59
N TRP A 100 -11.99 5.23 4.12
CA TRP A 100 -10.55 5.25 3.88
C TRP A 100 -9.73 5.23 5.17
N VAL A 101 -10.24 5.77 6.27
CA VAL A 101 -9.63 5.63 7.60
C VAL A 101 -9.55 4.15 8.00
N MET A 102 -10.67 3.42 7.91
CA MET A 102 -10.72 1.99 8.24
C MET A 102 -9.88 1.13 7.29
N SER A 103 -9.90 1.46 6.00
CA SER A 103 -9.07 0.79 4.98
C SER A 103 -7.58 1.02 5.24
N PHE A 104 -7.17 2.25 5.60
CA PHE A 104 -5.79 2.56 5.92
C PHE A 104 -5.32 1.88 7.21
N MET A 105 -6.16 1.85 8.25
CA MET A 105 -5.89 1.09 9.47
C MET A 105 -5.66 -0.40 9.16
N SER A 106 -6.53 -1.00 8.34
CA SER A 106 -6.39 -2.39 7.91
C SER A 106 -5.09 -2.63 7.12
N ALA A 107 -4.71 -1.68 6.27
CA ALA A 107 -3.45 -1.73 5.52
C ALA A 107 -2.22 -1.63 6.44
N ILE A 108 -2.26 -0.80 7.49
CA ILE A 108 -1.19 -0.72 8.51
C ILE A 108 -1.03 -2.07 9.20
N PHE A 109 -2.12 -2.70 9.65
CA PHE A 109 -2.06 -4.03 10.27
C PHE A 109 -1.43 -5.07 9.34
N LEU A 110 -1.86 -5.10 8.08
CA LEU A 110 -1.30 -6.01 7.09
C LEU A 110 0.19 -5.71 6.83
N HIS A 111 0.58 -4.44 6.79
CA HIS A 111 1.98 -4.03 6.62
C HIS A 111 2.87 -4.47 7.78
N ILE A 112 2.41 -4.30 9.02
CA ILE A 112 3.10 -4.77 10.24
C ILE A 112 3.34 -6.29 10.17
N LEU A 113 2.29 -7.05 9.82
CA LEU A 113 2.33 -8.51 9.70
C LEU A 113 3.22 -8.99 8.55
N LEU A 114 3.47 -8.16 7.54
CA LEU A 114 4.24 -8.54 6.36
C LEU A 114 5.74 -8.26 6.49
N VAL A 115 6.11 -7.21 7.20
CA VAL A 115 7.53 -6.79 7.26
C VAL A 115 8.24 -7.40 8.45
N HIS A 116 7.54 -7.55 9.59
CA HIS A 116 8.05 -8.10 10.86
C HIS A 116 9.31 -7.42 11.45
N ILE A 117 9.94 -6.47 10.74
CA ILE A 117 11.15 -5.75 11.14
C ILE A 117 10.79 -4.27 11.33
N THR A 118 10.75 -3.84 12.58
CA THR A 118 10.23 -2.54 13.01
C THR A 118 10.89 -1.34 12.29
N TRP A 119 12.22 -1.31 12.17
CA TRP A 119 12.89 -0.19 11.49
C TRP A 119 12.59 -0.12 9.99
N VAL A 120 12.55 -1.27 9.31
CA VAL A 120 12.22 -1.33 7.87
C VAL A 120 10.78 -0.89 7.66
N MET A 121 9.87 -1.37 8.50
CA MET A 121 8.47 -0.99 8.49
C MET A 121 8.32 0.53 8.65
N PHE A 122 8.94 1.14 9.66
CA PHE A 122 8.90 2.60 9.84
C PHE A 122 9.46 3.34 8.63
N ALA A 123 10.61 2.92 8.10
CA ALA A 123 11.20 3.54 6.91
C ALA A 123 10.24 3.48 5.71
N GLN A 124 9.60 2.33 5.46
CA GLN A 124 8.60 2.19 4.41
C GLN A 124 7.37 3.06 4.67
N THR A 125 6.89 3.15 5.91
CA THR A 125 5.75 3.98 6.26
C THR A 125 6.04 5.47 6.03
N PHE A 126 7.18 5.97 6.49
CA PHE A 126 7.57 7.37 6.27
C PHE A 126 7.77 7.68 4.78
N VAL A 127 8.42 6.77 4.03
CA VAL A 127 8.58 6.92 2.58
C VAL A 127 7.23 6.89 1.87
N GLY A 128 6.36 5.95 2.23
CA GLY A 128 5.04 5.80 1.62
C GLY A 128 4.13 7.00 1.89
N ILE A 129 4.07 7.47 3.13
CA ILE A 129 3.33 8.68 3.51
C ILE A 129 3.91 9.91 2.82
N GLY A 130 5.24 10.05 2.78
CA GLY A 130 5.90 11.17 2.11
C GLY A 130 5.59 11.22 0.61
N LEU A 131 5.66 10.08 -0.07
CA LEU A 131 5.28 9.96 -1.48
C LEU A 131 3.80 10.25 -1.71
N ALA A 132 2.92 9.69 -0.89
CA ALA A 132 1.48 9.93 -0.96
C ALA A 132 1.14 11.41 -0.82
N THR A 133 1.68 12.09 0.20
CA THR A 133 1.49 13.53 0.41
C THR A 133 2.05 14.35 -0.76
N PHE A 134 3.23 14.00 -1.27
CA PHE A 134 3.83 14.67 -2.42
C PHE A 134 2.98 14.54 -3.68
N PHE A 135 2.49 13.34 -4.00
CA PHE A 135 1.60 13.13 -5.14
C PHE A 135 0.24 13.80 -4.95
N ALA A 136 -0.32 13.80 -3.74
CA ALA A 136 -1.57 14.52 -3.44
C ALA A 136 -1.39 16.02 -3.67
N TRP A 137 -0.29 16.60 -3.19
CA TRP A 137 0.04 18.01 -3.37
C TRP A 137 0.15 18.40 -4.84
N ILE A 138 0.80 17.57 -5.67
CA ILE A 138 0.85 17.78 -7.12
C ILE A 138 -0.54 17.68 -7.74
N THR A 139 -1.33 16.67 -7.36
CA THR A 139 -2.65 16.40 -7.94
C THR A 139 -3.64 17.53 -7.64
N GLN A 140 -3.53 18.14 -6.46
CA GLN A 140 -4.39 19.25 -6.01
C GLN A 140 -3.86 20.63 -6.46
N GLY A 141 -2.90 20.69 -7.39
CA GLY A 141 -2.41 21.95 -7.96
C GLY A 141 -1.54 22.76 -7.01
N PHE A 142 -0.72 22.10 -6.21
CA PHE A 142 0.18 22.69 -5.20
C PHE A 142 -0.52 23.33 -3.99
N HIS A 143 -1.80 23.04 -3.82
CA HIS A 143 -2.58 23.38 -2.63
C HIS A 143 -3.03 22.08 -1.97
N LEU A 144 -2.67 21.87 -0.69
CA LEU A 144 -3.12 20.70 0.05
C LEU A 144 -3.90 21.18 1.27
N GLU A 145 -5.22 21.20 1.13
CA GLU A 145 -6.12 21.45 2.27
C GLU A 145 -6.15 20.20 3.13
N LEU A 146 -5.30 20.17 4.16
CA LEU A 146 -5.28 19.11 5.16
C LEU A 146 -6.53 19.23 6.04
N THR A 147 -7.64 18.68 5.57
CA THR A 147 -8.86 18.44 6.34
C THR A 147 -8.67 17.24 7.27
N MET A 148 -7.63 17.30 8.11
CA MET A 148 -7.32 16.24 9.06
C MET A 148 -8.37 16.26 10.17
N ASP A 149 -9.21 15.23 10.21
CA ASP A 149 -10.15 15.03 11.30
C ASP A 149 -9.38 14.51 12.52
N TRP A 150 -9.20 15.41 13.49
CA TRP A 150 -8.49 15.13 14.74
C TRP A 150 -9.12 13.99 15.55
N MET A 151 -10.38 13.64 15.30
CA MET A 151 -11.06 12.53 15.96
C MET A 151 -10.51 11.16 15.55
N HIS A 152 -9.98 11.01 14.32
CA HIS A 152 -9.44 9.73 13.84
C HIS A 152 -7.96 9.52 14.17
N VAL A 153 -7.24 10.59 14.52
CA VAL A 153 -5.80 10.55 14.80
C VAL A 153 -5.42 9.56 15.91
N PRO A 154 -6.17 9.45 17.02
CA PRO A 154 -5.86 8.49 18.08
C PRO A 154 -5.93 7.02 17.65
N ILE A 155 -6.60 6.69 16.54
CA ILE A 155 -6.70 5.31 16.02
C ILE A 155 -5.32 4.79 15.57
N PHE A 156 -4.41 5.71 15.23
CA PHE A 156 -3.09 5.40 14.67
C PHE A 156 -1.93 5.50 15.69
N LEU A 157 -2.22 5.81 16.95
CA LEU A 157 -1.26 5.85 18.07
C LEU A 157 -1.20 4.51 18.81
#